data_AF-A0A9X4PQI8-F1
#
_entry.id   AF-A0A9X4PQI8-F1
#
_cell.length_a   1.000
_cell.length_b   1.000
_cell.length_c   1.000
_cell.angle_alpha   90.00
_cell.angle_beta   90.00
_cell.angle_gamma   90.00
#
_symmetry.space_group_name_H-M   'P 1'
#
loop_
_entity.id
_entity.type
_entity.pdbx_description
1 polymer ?
#
loop_
_entity_poly.entity_id
_entity_poly.type
_entity_poly.pdbx_seq_one_letter_code
_entity_poly.pdbx_strand_id
1 'polypeptide(L)'
;MLTTVIRKSKVTILASLCAISSFSFAQDVDYGITPPQINAQTYILMDYHSGAVLAAYQPDQRQAPASLTKMMTSYVVGDAIKRGELHPTDMVTITESSWGRNFPGSSKMFLNLNQQVSVDDLNRGIIIVSGNDACVAIAEYLSGSTQNFIDQMNKFAQQFGLKNTHFATVHGLDHEDQYSSARDMAIIGAHLIRDLPEEYKIYAEKEFTFNNIKQPNRNGLLWDKSLNVDGIKTGHTNLAGYNLVASATQNNMRLISVVMGVETLKGREVESKKLLQWGLSRFDTFKTLEADKTISEQAIYYGKENKVALGVLQDAFITIPKGRNADLKARYELVDKYLQAPLAKGQVIGKVIYQLDGKDIAEVNLQVLQDVEEAGFIGRAWDWIVLTVKGLFS
;
A
#
# COMPACT_ATOMS: atom_id res chain seq x y z
N MET A 1 51.17 33.84 29.38
CA MET A 1 50.71 33.48 28.02
C MET A 1 50.12 32.09 28.08
N LEU A 2 49.00 31.88 27.39
CA LEU A 2 48.18 30.65 27.26
C LEU A 2 47.06 30.45 28.31
N THR A 3 46.00 31.21 28.07
CA THR A 3 44.60 30.89 28.39
C THR A 3 44.10 29.78 27.45
N THR A 4 43.61 28.66 28.01
CA THR A 4 42.95 27.60 27.23
C THR A 4 41.44 27.79 27.30
N VAL A 5 40.87 28.15 26.15
CA VAL A 5 39.43 28.37 25.94
C VAL A 5 38.70 27.02 25.90
N ILE A 6 37.86 26.74 26.90
CA ILE A 6 36.91 25.62 26.86
C ILE A 6 35.72 26.04 25.99
N ARG A 7 35.72 25.60 24.74
CA ARG A 7 34.58 25.75 23.81
C ARG A 7 33.50 24.74 24.22
N LYS A 8 32.34 25.23 24.65
CA LYS A 8 31.12 24.44 24.82
C LYS A 8 30.65 23.94 23.45
N SER A 9 30.85 22.67 23.16
CA SER A 9 30.25 22.00 22.01
C SER A 9 28.78 21.74 22.31
N LYS A 10 27.87 22.48 21.68
CA LYS A 10 26.45 22.11 21.59
C LYS A 10 26.39 20.84 20.73
N VAL A 11 26.17 19.70 21.36
CA VAL A 11 25.82 18.47 20.64
C VAL A 11 24.35 18.60 20.24
N THR A 12 24.13 19.09 19.02
CA THR A 12 22.83 18.98 18.37
C THR A 12 22.68 17.53 17.97
N ILE A 13 21.99 16.73 18.80
CA ILE A 13 21.52 15.40 18.39
C ILE A 13 20.44 15.66 17.36
N LEU A 14 20.82 15.59 16.08
CA LEU A 14 19.87 15.55 14.98
C LEU A 14 19.21 14.16 15.05
N ALA A 15 18.16 14.04 15.85
CA ALA A 15 17.29 12.88 15.82
C ALA A 15 16.71 12.81 14.42
N SER A 16 17.19 11.86 13.63
CA SER A 16 16.69 11.57 12.30
C SER A 16 15.24 11.14 12.47
N LEU A 17 14.28 12.05 12.28
CA LEU A 17 12.88 11.71 12.18
C LEU A 17 12.74 10.80 10.96
N CYS A 18 12.69 9.49 11.19
CA CYS A 18 11.92 8.64 10.30
C CYS A 18 10.49 9.17 10.36
N ALA A 19 10.10 9.96 9.37
CA ALA A 19 8.71 10.08 9.00
C ALA A 19 8.27 8.65 8.70
N ILE A 20 7.65 8.01 9.69
CA ILE A 20 6.97 6.73 9.51
C ILE A 20 5.84 7.06 8.56
N SER A 21 6.10 6.90 7.26
CA SER A 21 5.07 6.86 6.24
C SER A 21 4.01 5.91 6.74
N SER A 22 2.74 6.33 6.71
CA SER A 22 1.59 5.51 7.03
C SER A 22 1.69 4.20 6.27
N PHE A 23 2.29 3.18 6.89
CA PHE A 23 2.37 1.86 6.31
C PHE A 23 0.92 1.40 6.15
N SER A 24 0.56 0.95 4.94
CA SER A 24 -0.69 0.22 4.75
C SER A 24 -0.60 -1.08 5.54
N PHE A 25 -0.98 -1.05 6.82
CA PHE A 25 -1.03 -2.24 7.65
C PHE A 25 -2.34 -2.98 7.38
N ALA A 26 -2.22 -4.19 6.85
CA ALA A 26 -3.32 -5.13 6.82
C ALA A 26 -3.54 -5.67 8.25
N GLN A 27 -4.44 -5.07 9.03
CA GLN A 27 -4.73 -5.48 10.41
C GLN A 27 -5.84 -6.54 10.43
N ASP A 28 -5.60 -7.66 11.11
CA ASP A 28 -6.59 -8.73 11.28
C ASP A 28 -7.60 -8.32 12.37
N VAL A 29 -8.88 -8.20 12.03
CA VAL A 29 -9.96 -7.83 12.96
C VAL A 29 -11.03 -8.92 12.97
N ASP A 30 -11.34 -9.46 14.15
CA ASP A 30 -12.45 -10.42 14.31
C ASP A 30 -13.77 -9.69 14.57
N TYR A 31 -14.60 -9.62 13.52
CA TYR A 31 -15.93 -9.03 13.58
C TYR A 31 -17.03 -10.02 13.99
N GLY A 32 -16.71 -11.29 14.25
CA GLY A 32 -17.71 -12.33 14.51
C GLY A 32 -18.59 -12.67 13.30
N ILE A 33 -18.15 -12.31 12.09
CA ILE A 33 -18.86 -12.59 10.83
C ILE A 33 -18.13 -13.71 10.10
N THR A 34 -18.81 -14.83 9.89
CA THR A 34 -18.23 -15.96 9.17
C THR A 34 -17.96 -15.59 7.70
N PRO A 35 -16.71 -15.70 7.23
CA PRO A 35 -16.38 -15.48 5.82
C PRO A 35 -16.93 -16.62 4.96
N PRO A 36 -17.16 -16.38 3.66
CA PRO A 36 -17.59 -17.43 2.74
C PRO A 36 -16.48 -18.48 2.57
N GLN A 37 -16.86 -19.72 2.24
CA GLN A 37 -15.89 -20.73 1.83
C GLN A 37 -15.28 -20.36 0.47
N ILE A 38 -13.95 -20.30 0.43
CA ILE A 38 -13.15 -19.96 -0.75
C ILE A 38 -12.29 -21.16 -1.16
N ASN A 39 -12.36 -21.51 -2.44
CA ASN A 39 -11.56 -22.59 -3.02
C ASN A 39 -10.24 -22.04 -3.57
N ALA A 40 -9.32 -21.70 -2.67
CA ALA A 40 -7.98 -21.20 -2.98
C ALA A 40 -6.99 -21.72 -1.92
N GLN A 41 -5.70 -21.84 -2.26
CA GLN A 41 -4.67 -22.20 -1.28
C GLN A 41 -4.50 -21.08 -0.24
N THR A 42 -4.54 -19.82 -0.69
CA THR A 42 -4.46 -18.64 0.19
C THR A 42 -5.38 -17.54 -0.33
N TYR A 43 -5.90 -16.71 0.58
CA TYR A 43 -6.62 -15.50 0.18
C TYR A 43 -6.59 -14.42 1.26
N ILE A 44 -6.88 -13.19 0.84
CA ILE A 44 -7.18 -12.05 1.70
C ILE A 44 -8.25 -11.17 1.05
N LEU A 45 -9.08 -10.54 1.87
CA LEU A 45 -9.97 -9.44 1.52
C LEU A 45 -9.66 -8.28 2.47
N MET A 46 -9.25 -7.15 1.91
CA MET A 46 -8.81 -5.97 2.64
C MET A 46 -9.61 -4.75 2.18
N ASP A 47 -10.03 -3.90 3.12
CA ASP A 47 -10.51 -2.57 2.78
C ASP A 47 -9.33 -1.65 2.44
N TYR A 48 -9.41 -0.97 1.30
CA TYR A 48 -8.34 -0.11 0.81
C TYR A 48 -8.09 1.12 1.68
N HIS A 49 -9.15 1.71 2.24
CA HIS A 49 -9.04 2.99 2.96
C HIS A 49 -8.55 2.79 4.39
N SER A 50 -9.07 1.79 5.09
CA SER A 50 -8.73 1.51 6.49
C SER A 50 -7.56 0.53 6.65
N GLY A 51 -7.27 -0.28 5.63
CA GLY A 51 -6.35 -1.41 5.74
C GLY A 51 -6.91 -2.60 6.52
N ALA A 52 -8.17 -2.56 6.98
CA ALA A 52 -8.76 -3.65 7.74
C ALA A 52 -8.87 -4.93 6.89
N VAL A 53 -8.43 -6.05 7.44
CA VAL A 53 -8.59 -7.38 6.84
C VAL A 53 -9.93 -7.95 7.28
N LEU A 54 -10.80 -8.15 6.30
CA LEU A 54 -12.19 -8.57 6.51
C LEU A 54 -12.35 -10.09 6.46
N ALA A 55 -11.50 -10.76 5.67
CA ALA A 55 -11.43 -12.21 5.58
C ALA A 55 -10.04 -12.63 5.11
N ALA A 56 -9.51 -13.72 5.65
CA ALA A 56 -8.23 -14.25 5.22
C ALA A 56 -8.12 -15.77 5.46
N TYR A 57 -7.30 -16.43 4.65
CA TYR A 57 -6.83 -17.79 4.92
C TYR A 57 -5.36 -17.89 4.49
N GLN A 58 -4.51 -18.21 5.46
CA GLN A 58 -3.05 -18.26 5.31
C GLN A 58 -2.47 -17.03 4.55
N PRO A 59 -2.86 -15.79 4.92
CA PRO A 59 -2.59 -14.61 4.10
C PRO A 59 -1.08 -14.30 3.95
N ASP A 60 -0.27 -14.78 4.89
CA ASP A 60 1.18 -14.58 4.95
C ASP A 60 1.98 -15.79 4.40
N GLN A 61 1.31 -16.86 3.94
CA GLN A 61 1.99 -18.00 3.34
C GLN A 61 2.65 -17.58 2.02
N ARG A 62 3.94 -17.92 1.88
CA ARG A 62 4.70 -17.69 0.65
C ARG A 62 4.17 -18.57 -0.48
N GLN A 63 3.94 -17.95 -1.63
CA GLN A 63 3.38 -18.54 -2.83
C GLN A 63 4.11 -18.00 -4.05
N ALA A 64 4.16 -18.78 -5.14
CA ALA A 64 4.67 -18.30 -6.42
C ALA A 64 3.73 -17.20 -6.95
N PRO A 65 4.21 -15.97 -7.19
CA PRO A 65 3.35 -14.86 -7.57
C PRO A 65 2.87 -14.94 -9.03
N ALA A 66 3.59 -15.69 -9.89
CA ALA A 66 3.39 -15.68 -11.33
C ALA A 66 3.32 -14.24 -11.88
N SER A 67 2.47 -13.97 -12.88
CA SER A 67 2.29 -12.62 -13.43
C SER A 67 1.77 -11.56 -12.46
N LEU A 68 1.42 -11.89 -11.19
CA LEU A 68 1.18 -10.84 -10.19
C LEU A 68 2.43 -10.00 -9.92
N THR A 69 3.63 -10.55 -10.15
CA THR A 69 4.90 -9.81 -10.15
C THR A 69 4.83 -8.53 -10.99
N LYS A 70 4.08 -8.54 -12.10
CA LYS A 70 3.94 -7.38 -12.98
C LYS A 70 3.24 -6.19 -12.33
N MET A 71 2.55 -6.37 -11.21
CA MET A 71 2.05 -5.25 -10.39
C MET A 71 3.20 -4.42 -9.84
N MET A 72 4.28 -5.05 -9.37
CA MET A 72 5.47 -4.33 -8.91
C MET A 72 6.25 -3.74 -10.09
N THR A 73 6.31 -4.44 -11.22
CA THR A 73 6.89 -3.90 -12.47
C THR A 73 6.19 -2.63 -12.91
N SER A 74 4.86 -2.65 -12.98
CA SER A 74 4.03 -1.48 -13.28
C SER A 74 4.17 -0.40 -12.20
N TYR A 75 4.33 -0.76 -10.92
CA TYR A 75 4.60 0.23 -9.88
C TYR A 75 5.92 0.98 -10.13
N VAL A 76 7.01 0.27 -10.43
CA VAL A 76 8.32 0.90 -10.72
C VAL A 76 8.22 1.81 -11.96
N VAL A 77 7.54 1.36 -13.01
CA VAL A 77 7.33 2.13 -14.24
C VAL A 77 6.50 3.40 -13.96
N GLY A 78 5.35 3.25 -13.30
CA GLY A 78 4.47 4.37 -12.98
C GLY A 78 5.14 5.39 -12.04
N ASP A 79 5.95 4.92 -11.08
CA ASP A 79 6.73 5.81 -10.21
C ASP A 79 7.81 6.58 -10.99
N ALA A 80 8.53 5.93 -11.91
CA ALA A 80 9.48 6.61 -12.80
C ALA A 80 8.81 7.65 -13.70
N ILE A 81 7.61 7.35 -14.23
CA ILE A 81 6.80 8.30 -15.00
C ILE A 81 6.38 9.49 -14.11
N LYS A 82 5.89 9.22 -12.90
CA LYS A 82 5.48 10.25 -11.94
C LYS A 82 6.65 11.17 -11.54
N ARG A 83 7.87 10.65 -11.46
CA ARG A 83 9.10 11.41 -11.17
C ARG A 83 9.71 12.11 -12.39
N GLY A 84 9.15 11.91 -13.59
CA GLY A 84 9.66 12.50 -14.84
C GLY A 84 10.96 11.87 -15.35
N GLU A 85 11.30 10.68 -14.86
CA GLU A 85 12.49 9.93 -15.31
C GLU A 85 12.21 9.09 -16.56
N LEU A 86 10.93 8.84 -16.84
CA LEU A 86 10.44 8.09 -17.99
C LEU A 86 9.22 8.80 -18.57
N HIS A 87 9.15 9.01 -19.88
CA HIS A 87 8.01 9.65 -20.52
C HIS A 87 7.23 8.63 -21.35
N PRO A 88 5.88 8.66 -21.35
CA PRO A 88 5.06 7.76 -22.16
C PRO A 88 5.40 7.78 -23.67
N THR A 89 5.90 8.91 -24.17
CA THR A 89 6.30 9.12 -25.57
C THR A 89 7.71 8.66 -25.90
N ASP A 90 8.51 8.24 -24.91
CA ASP A 90 9.86 7.76 -25.15
C ASP A 90 9.82 6.47 -25.99
N MET A 91 10.73 6.37 -26.95
CA MET A 91 10.80 5.22 -27.86
C MET A 91 11.87 4.24 -27.40
N VAL A 92 11.44 3.02 -27.10
CA VAL A 92 12.29 1.90 -26.68
C VAL A 92 12.63 1.04 -27.89
N THR A 93 13.92 0.83 -28.14
CA THR A 93 14.39 -0.10 -29.18
C THR A 93 14.37 -1.52 -28.65
N ILE A 94 13.66 -2.42 -29.34
CA ILE A 94 13.54 -3.82 -28.94
C ILE A 94 14.83 -4.57 -29.31
N THR A 95 15.40 -5.19 -28.29
CA THR A 95 16.67 -5.94 -28.33
C THR A 95 16.42 -7.44 -28.51
N GLU A 96 17.50 -8.20 -28.69
CA GLU A 96 17.41 -9.67 -28.73
C GLU A 96 16.79 -10.24 -27.46
N SER A 97 17.12 -9.72 -26.27
CA SER A 97 16.58 -10.20 -24.98
C SER A 97 15.09 -9.97 -24.83
N SER A 98 14.58 -8.84 -25.32
CA SER A 98 13.15 -8.47 -25.27
C SER A 98 12.35 -8.92 -26.50
N TRP A 99 12.95 -9.70 -27.41
CA TRP A 99 12.26 -10.21 -28.57
C TRP A 99 11.15 -11.21 -28.16
N GLY A 100 9.92 -11.01 -28.66
CA GLY A 100 8.77 -11.86 -28.35
C GLY A 100 8.94 -13.34 -28.73
N ARG A 101 9.95 -13.69 -29.54
CA ARG A 101 10.33 -15.07 -29.85
C ARG A 101 10.86 -15.82 -28.62
N ASN A 102 11.52 -15.13 -27.69
CA ASN A 102 12.14 -15.74 -26.50
C ASN A 102 11.15 -16.16 -25.43
N PHE A 103 9.87 -15.84 -25.63
CA PHE A 103 8.79 -16.12 -24.69
C PHE A 103 7.77 -17.09 -25.32
N PRO A 104 8.16 -18.32 -25.68
CA PRO A 104 7.23 -19.32 -26.19
C PRO A 104 6.29 -19.80 -25.08
N GLY A 105 5.01 -20.00 -25.40
CA GLY A 105 4.03 -20.55 -24.45
C GLY A 105 3.60 -19.60 -23.32
N SER A 106 4.08 -18.35 -23.28
CA SER A 106 3.70 -17.35 -22.29
C SER A 106 3.02 -16.13 -22.89
N SER A 107 2.38 -15.32 -22.04
CA SER A 107 1.80 -14.03 -22.44
C SER A 107 2.88 -13.07 -22.96
N LYS A 108 2.62 -12.43 -24.10
CA LYS A 108 3.55 -11.52 -24.77
C LYS A 108 2.82 -10.49 -25.62
N MET A 109 3.49 -9.38 -25.89
CA MET A 109 3.02 -8.31 -26.77
C MET A 109 3.40 -8.56 -28.24
N PHE A 110 4.21 -9.59 -28.51
CA PHE A 110 4.73 -9.95 -29.83
C PHE A 110 5.67 -8.87 -30.38
N LEU A 111 6.59 -8.44 -29.52
CA LEU A 111 7.62 -7.48 -29.91
C LEU A 111 8.54 -8.09 -30.98
N ASN A 112 8.93 -7.32 -32.00
CA ASN A 112 9.89 -7.71 -33.04
C ASN A 112 11.26 -7.09 -32.78
N LEU A 113 12.32 -7.83 -33.09
CA LEU A 113 13.69 -7.34 -33.00
C LEU A 113 13.89 -6.04 -33.80
N ASN A 114 14.63 -5.08 -33.22
CA ASN A 114 14.98 -3.78 -33.79
C ASN A 114 13.80 -2.81 -34.04
N GLN A 115 12.56 -3.17 -33.72
CA GLN A 115 11.45 -2.23 -33.80
C GLN A 115 11.56 -1.19 -32.67
N GLN A 116 10.99 -0.01 -32.86
CA GLN A 116 10.80 0.97 -31.79
C GLN A 116 9.37 0.95 -31.29
N VAL A 117 9.18 0.93 -29.97
CA VAL A 117 7.86 0.91 -29.32
C VAL A 117 7.83 1.99 -28.24
N SER A 118 6.71 2.71 -28.15
CA SER A 118 6.54 3.72 -27.11
C SER A 118 6.51 3.09 -25.71
N VAL A 119 6.95 3.83 -24.69
CA VAL A 119 6.76 3.44 -23.29
C VAL A 119 5.29 3.21 -22.98
N ASP A 120 4.39 4.04 -23.51
CA ASP A 120 2.94 3.90 -23.31
C ASP A 120 2.41 2.54 -23.79
N ASP A 121 2.78 2.13 -25.01
CA ASP A 121 2.40 0.84 -25.58
C ASP A 121 3.01 -0.32 -24.79
N LEU A 122 4.29 -0.22 -24.41
CA LEU A 122 4.94 -1.25 -23.59
C LEU A 122 4.22 -1.40 -22.24
N ASN A 123 3.89 -0.29 -21.60
CA ASN A 123 3.23 -0.29 -20.29
C ASN A 123 1.82 -0.90 -20.38
N ARG A 124 1.03 -0.53 -21.40
CA ARG A 124 -0.24 -1.19 -21.71
C ARG A 124 -0.08 -2.67 -22.01
N GLY A 125 0.99 -3.05 -22.71
CA GLY A 125 1.39 -4.43 -22.94
C GLY A 125 1.59 -5.23 -21.64
N ILE A 126 2.25 -4.63 -20.66
CA ILE A 126 2.48 -5.24 -19.33
C ILE A 126 1.15 -5.37 -18.57
N ILE A 127 0.40 -4.27 -18.49
CA ILE A 127 -0.80 -4.16 -17.64
C ILE A 127 -1.95 -4.99 -18.20
N ILE A 128 -2.32 -4.80 -19.47
CA ILE A 128 -3.56 -5.34 -20.05
C ILE A 128 -3.35 -6.80 -20.45
N VAL A 129 -2.31 -7.08 -21.23
CA VAL A 129 -2.12 -8.40 -21.86
C VAL A 129 -1.10 -9.28 -21.14
N SER A 130 -0.40 -8.72 -20.14
CA SER A 130 0.61 -9.42 -19.33
C SER A 130 1.85 -9.80 -20.12
N GLY A 131 2.31 -8.96 -21.04
CA GLY A 131 3.44 -9.26 -21.92
C GLY A 131 4.78 -9.39 -21.17
N ASN A 132 5.41 -10.57 -21.26
CA ASN A 132 6.73 -10.83 -20.64
C ASN A 132 7.87 -10.10 -21.37
N ASP A 133 7.78 -10.05 -22.71
CA ASP A 133 8.69 -9.32 -23.59
C ASP A 133 8.71 -7.82 -23.28
N ALA A 134 7.53 -7.22 -23.08
CA ALA A 134 7.40 -5.82 -22.68
C ALA A 134 8.02 -5.51 -21.31
N CYS A 135 7.93 -6.44 -20.35
CA CYS A 135 8.58 -6.28 -19.03
C CYS A 135 10.11 -6.21 -19.16
N VAL A 136 10.70 -7.05 -20.02
CA VAL A 136 12.15 -7.03 -20.25
C VAL A 136 12.57 -5.75 -20.96
N ALA A 137 11.84 -5.35 -22.02
CA ALA A 137 12.13 -4.13 -22.77
C ALA A 137 12.13 -2.88 -21.86
N ILE A 138 11.08 -2.70 -21.04
CA ILE A 138 10.97 -1.51 -20.19
C ILE A 138 12.01 -1.53 -19.06
N ALA A 139 12.34 -2.71 -18.54
CA ALA A 139 13.33 -2.86 -17.47
C ALA A 139 14.75 -2.52 -17.95
N GLU A 140 15.14 -3.04 -19.11
CA GLU A 140 16.42 -2.70 -19.75
C GLU A 140 16.50 -1.23 -20.11
N TYR A 141 15.42 -0.65 -20.64
CA TYR A 141 15.38 0.77 -21.00
C TYR A 141 15.53 1.69 -19.77
N LEU A 142 14.73 1.45 -18.73
CA LEU A 142 14.70 2.31 -17.55
C LEU A 142 15.94 2.15 -16.66
N SER A 143 16.44 0.92 -16.51
CA SER A 143 17.44 0.58 -15.49
C SER A 143 18.78 0.08 -16.06
N GLY A 144 18.92 0.05 -17.39
CA GLY A 144 20.09 -0.46 -18.11
C GLY A 144 20.22 -2.00 -18.11
N SER A 145 19.58 -2.69 -17.16
CA SER A 145 19.51 -4.15 -17.10
C SER A 145 18.29 -4.60 -16.30
N THR A 146 17.86 -5.85 -16.52
CA THR A 146 16.78 -6.47 -15.73
C THR A 146 17.17 -6.64 -14.27
N GLN A 147 18.45 -6.90 -13.95
CA GLN A 147 18.91 -7.04 -12.57
C GLN A 147 18.75 -5.74 -11.78
N ASN A 148 19.19 -4.61 -12.35
CA ASN A 148 19.02 -3.30 -11.70
C ASN A 148 17.54 -2.94 -11.47
N PHE A 149 16.66 -3.37 -12.38
CA PHE A 149 15.23 -3.18 -12.23
C PHE A 149 14.65 -4.07 -11.12
N ILE A 150 15.08 -5.34 -11.03
CA ILE A 150 14.69 -6.26 -9.95
C ILE A 150 15.13 -5.70 -8.57
N ASP A 151 16.31 -5.10 -8.50
CA ASP A 151 16.78 -4.45 -7.27
C ASP A 151 15.86 -3.29 -6.85
N GLN A 152 15.35 -2.51 -7.81
CA GLN A 152 14.33 -1.47 -7.53
C GLN A 152 12.99 -2.05 -7.07
N MET A 153 12.52 -3.14 -7.70
CA MET A 153 11.32 -3.84 -7.26
C MET A 153 11.44 -4.30 -5.80
N ASN A 154 12.58 -4.88 -5.43
CA ASN A 154 12.84 -5.32 -4.06
C ASN A 154 13.06 -4.16 -3.08
N LYS A 155 13.58 -3.01 -3.55
CA LYS A 155 13.64 -1.78 -2.74
C LYS A 155 12.24 -1.28 -2.39
N PHE A 156 11.31 -1.27 -3.35
CA PHE A 156 9.90 -0.94 -3.05
C PHE A 156 9.25 -1.97 -2.14
N ALA A 157 9.53 -3.27 -2.32
CA ALA A 157 9.04 -4.29 -1.40
C ALA A 157 9.48 -4.02 0.05
N GLN A 158 10.73 -3.62 0.28
CA GLN A 158 11.22 -3.20 1.60
C GLN A 158 10.54 -1.92 2.09
N GLN A 159 10.39 -0.90 1.23
CA GLN A 159 9.75 0.37 1.58
C GLN A 159 8.28 0.21 1.98
N PHE A 160 7.56 -0.71 1.32
CA PHE A 160 6.17 -1.03 1.67
C PHE A 160 6.07 -1.93 2.91
N GLY A 161 7.20 -2.43 3.43
CA GLY A 161 7.23 -3.34 4.57
C GLY A 161 6.75 -4.75 4.25
N LEU A 162 6.86 -5.20 3.00
CA LEU A 162 6.44 -6.55 2.57
C LEU A 162 7.34 -7.60 3.21
N LYS A 163 6.79 -8.46 4.06
CA LYS A 163 7.57 -9.41 4.87
C LYS A 163 7.79 -10.75 4.16
N ASN A 164 6.96 -11.05 3.18
CA ASN A 164 6.89 -12.35 2.53
C ASN A 164 6.99 -12.23 1.01
N THR A 165 7.75 -11.25 0.51
CA THR A 165 7.92 -10.99 -0.92
C THR A 165 9.39 -10.84 -1.30
N HIS A 166 9.78 -11.52 -2.37
CA HIS A 166 11.05 -11.33 -3.07
C HIS A 166 10.84 -11.52 -4.57
N PHE A 167 11.31 -10.57 -5.37
CA PHE A 167 11.27 -10.66 -6.82
C PHE A 167 12.63 -11.10 -7.37
N ALA A 168 12.62 -12.10 -8.24
CA ALA A 168 13.82 -12.56 -8.96
C ALA A 168 13.69 -12.36 -10.49
N THR A 169 12.53 -11.94 -10.98
CA THR A 169 12.28 -11.65 -12.39
C THR A 169 11.40 -10.41 -12.55
N VAL A 170 11.47 -9.76 -13.70
CA VAL A 170 10.64 -8.58 -14.03
C VAL A 170 9.22 -8.94 -14.49
N HIS A 171 8.95 -10.21 -14.77
CA HIS A 171 7.70 -10.67 -15.37
C HIS A 171 6.96 -11.71 -14.53
N GLY A 172 7.64 -12.39 -13.59
CA GLY A 172 7.02 -13.44 -12.78
C GLY A 172 6.96 -14.80 -13.45
N LEU A 173 7.94 -15.15 -14.30
CA LEU A 173 8.12 -16.56 -14.67
C LEU A 173 8.70 -17.28 -13.45
N ASP A 174 8.50 -18.59 -13.36
CA ASP A 174 8.90 -19.38 -12.19
C ASP A 174 10.42 -19.26 -11.96
N HIS A 175 10.78 -19.00 -10.70
CA HIS A 175 12.15 -18.89 -10.22
C HIS A 175 12.16 -19.30 -8.74
N GLU A 176 13.19 -20.03 -8.30
CA GLU A 176 13.24 -20.61 -6.95
C GLU A 176 13.18 -19.56 -5.82
N ASP A 177 13.88 -18.45 -6.00
CA ASP A 177 13.89 -17.35 -5.01
C ASP A 177 12.69 -16.41 -5.12
N GLN A 178 11.78 -16.59 -6.09
CA GLN A 178 10.68 -15.66 -6.30
C GLN A 178 9.41 -16.09 -5.57
N TYR A 179 8.98 -15.28 -4.61
CA TYR A 179 7.78 -15.54 -3.81
C TYR A 179 7.06 -14.25 -3.42
N SER A 180 5.77 -14.35 -3.11
CA SER A 180 4.99 -13.31 -2.44
C SER A 180 3.94 -13.95 -1.53
N SER A 181 3.03 -13.17 -0.97
CA SER A 181 1.89 -13.65 -0.18
C SER A 181 0.61 -12.92 -0.55
N ALA A 182 -0.55 -13.43 -0.15
CA ALA A 182 -1.82 -12.75 -0.43
C ALA A 182 -1.86 -11.36 0.24
N ARG A 183 -1.36 -11.24 1.48
CA ARG A 183 -1.28 -9.97 2.20
C ARG A 183 -0.38 -8.98 1.48
N ASP A 184 0.83 -9.39 1.11
CA ASP A 184 1.77 -8.49 0.43
C ASP A 184 1.24 -8.05 -0.95
N MET A 185 0.58 -8.93 -1.69
CA MET A 185 -0.05 -8.57 -2.97
C MET A 185 -1.22 -7.60 -2.80
N ALA A 186 -1.98 -7.69 -1.71
CA ALA A 186 -3.02 -6.70 -1.38
C ALA A 186 -2.39 -5.33 -1.06
N ILE A 187 -1.27 -5.32 -0.34
CA ILE A 187 -0.51 -4.10 -0.02
C ILE A 187 0.06 -3.47 -1.30
N ILE A 188 0.67 -4.25 -2.20
CA ILE A 188 1.13 -3.75 -3.52
C ILE A 188 -0.04 -3.16 -4.30
N GLY A 189 -1.20 -3.83 -4.33
CA GLY A 189 -2.40 -3.31 -4.97
C GLY A 189 -2.86 -1.98 -4.39
N ALA A 190 -2.85 -1.83 -3.06
CA ALA A 190 -3.20 -0.59 -2.38
C ALA A 190 -2.22 0.55 -2.70
N HIS A 191 -0.92 0.27 -2.72
CA HIS A 191 0.12 1.22 -3.14
C HIS A 191 -0.10 1.67 -4.59
N LEU A 192 -0.38 0.74 -5.49
CA LEU A 192 -0.62 1.07 -6.91
C LEU A 192 -1.84 1.98 -7.08
N ILE A 193 -2.94 1.70 -6.37
CA ILE A 193 -4.16 2.54 -6.38
C ILE A 193 -3.90 3.92 -5.78
N ARG A 194 -3.20 3.98 -4.64
CA ARG A 194 -3.00 5.22 -3.88
C ARG A 194 -1.96 6.13 -4.50
N ASP A 195 -0.81 5.56 -4.84
CA ASP A 195 0.39 6.33 -5.15
C ASP A 195 0.46 6.66 -6.64
N LEU A 196 -0.16 5.81 -7.49
CA LEU A 196 -0.09 5.87 -8.96
C LEU A 196 -1.49 5.79 -9.61
N PRO A 197 -2.43 6.71 -9.31
CA PRO A 197 -3.81 6.62 -9.81
C PRO A 197 -3.91 6.66 -11.35
N GLU A 198 -3.01 7.36 -12.04
CA GLU A 198 -3.00 7.40 -13.52
C GLU A 198 -2.53 6.07 -14.13
N GLU A 199 -1.50 5.44 -13.55
CA GLU A 199 -1.07 4.08 -13.90
C GLU A 199 -2.19 3.06 -13.64
N TYR A 200 -2.87 3.20 -12.49
CA TYR A 200 -3.95 2.28 -12.09
C TYR A 200 -5.12 2.28 -13.08
N LYS A 201 -5.47 3.44 -13.67
CA LYS A 201 -6.58 3.52 -14.64
C LYS A 201 -6.43 2.56 -15.83
N ILE A 202 -5.19 2.26 -16.23
CA ILE A 202 -4.89 1.37 -17.36
C ILE A 202 -5.39 -0.07 -17.07
N TYR A 203 -5.43 -0.49 -15.80
CA TYR A 203 -5.90 -1.84 -15.42
C TYR A 203 -7.37 -2.10 -15.76
N ALA A 204 -8.18 -1.05 -15.93
CA ALA A 204 -9.58 -1.14 -16.33
C ALA A 204 -9.78 -1.16 -17.86
N GLU A 205 -8.73 -0.89 -18.65
CA GLU A 205 -8.80 -1.00 -20.11
C GLU A 205 -9.05 -2.46 -20.51
N LYS A 206 -10.11 -2.69 -21.29
CA LYS A 206 -10.63 -4.03 -21.59
C LYS A 206 -9.89 -4.75 -22.70
N GLU A 207 -9.18 -4.02 -23.52
CA GLU A 207 -8.48 -4.53 -24.69
C GLU A 207 -7.36 -3.59 -25.09
N PHE A 208 -6.35 -4.15 -25.74
CA PHE A 208 -5.21 -3.43 -26.27
C PHE A 208 -4.90 -3.96 -27.66
N THR A 209 -4.62 -3.06 -28.61
CA THR A 209 -4.25 -3.44 -29.98
C THR A 209 -2.84 -2.96 -30.27
N PHE A 210 -1.95 -3.89 -30.59
CA PHE A 210 -0.58 -3.60 -30.96
C PHE A 210 -0.17 -4.48 -32.14
N ASN A 211 0.59 -3.96 -33.10
CA ASN A 211 0.97 -4.67 -34.33
C ASN A 211 -0.21 -5.33 -35.07
N ASN A 212 -1.37 -4.64 -35.11
CA ASN A 212 -2.64 -5.15 -35.65
C ASN A 212 -3.19 -6.41 -34.93
N ILE A 213 -2.67 -6.73 -33.75
CA ILE A 213 -3.13 -7.84 -32.92
C ILE A 213 -3.92 -7.26 -31.74
N LYS A 214 -5.24 -7.46 -31.78
CA LYS A 214 -6.13 -7.10 -30.68
C LYS A 214 -6.12 -8.18 -29.61
N GLN A 215 -5.88 -7.79 -28.36
CA GLN A 215 -5.75 -8.70 -27.24
C GLN A 215 -6.63 -8.22 -26.07
N PRO A 216 -7.44 -9.10 -25.46
CA PRO A 216 -8.29 -8.72 -24.33
C PRO A 216 -7.48 -8.63 -23.03
N ASN A 217 -7.97 -7.80 -22.11
CA ASN A 217 -7.55 -7.86 -20.72
C ASN A 217 -7.92 -9.24 -20.13
N ARG A 218 -6.99 -9.82 -19.37
CA ARG A 218 -7.16 -11.17 -18.82
C ARG A 218 -8.02 -11.21 -17.55
N ASN A 219 -8.36 -10.06 -16.97
CA ASN A 219 -9.25 -9.95 -15.82
C ASN A 219 -10.73 -9.97 -16.26
N GLY A 220 -11.36 -11.14 -16.30
CA GLY A 220 -12.75 -11.29 -16.71
C GLY A 220 -13.76 -10.53 -15.84
N LEU A 221 -13.39 -10.16 -14.61
CA LEU A 221 -14.26 -9.40 -13.72
C LEU A 221 -14.54 -7.97 -14.22
N LEU A 222 -13.71 -7.41 -15.12
CA LEU A 222 -13.98 -6.10 -15.75
C LEU A 222 -15.26 -6.10 -16.60
N TRP A 223 -15.78 -7.26 -16.98
CA TRP A 223 -17.03 -7.41 -17.72
C TRP A 223 -18.22 -7.77 -16.83
N ASP A 224 -18.00 -7.98 -15.53
CA ASP A 224 -19.07 -8.34 -14.61
C ASP A 224 -19.89 -7.09 -14.22
N LYS A 225 -21.15 -7.04 -14.63
CA LYS A 225 -22.04 -5.90 -14.36
C LYS A 225 -22.55 -5.82 -12.92
N SER A 226 -22.33 -6.87 -12.12
CA SER A 226 -22.81 -6.92 -10.72
C SER A 226 -21.84 -6.31 -9.72
N LEU A 227 -20.62 -5.96 -10.14
CA LEU A 227 -19.59 -5.31 -9.33
C LEU A 227 -18.92 -4.20 -10.14
N ASN A 228 -18.54 -3.10 -9.51
CA ASN A 228 -17.68 -2.11 -10.16
C ASN A 228 -16.21 -2.49 -9.96
N VAL A 229 -15.70 -3.42 -10.78
CA VAL A 229 -14.31 -3.88 -10.76
C VAL A 229 -13.48 -3.05 -11.73
N ASP A 230 -12.36 -2.52 -11.25
CA ASP A 230 -11.44 -1.66 -12.02
C ASP A 230 -9.99 -2.17 -12.04
N GLY A 231 -9.74 -3.37 -11.51
CA GLY A 231 -8.41 -3.98 -11.47
C GLY A 231 -8.40 -5.33 -10.75
N ILE A 232 -7.25 -5.94 -10.48
CA ILE A 232 -5.91 -5.48 -10.85
C ILE A 232 -5.28 -6.50 -11.79
N LYS A 233 -4.69 -7.59 -11.28
CA LYS A 233 -3.84 -8.47 -12.09
C LYS A 233 -4.16 -9.95 -11.93
N THR A 234 -4.05 -10.68 -13.03
CA THR A 234 -4.16 -12.13 -13.08
C THR A 234 -2.77 -12.78 -13.16
N GLY A 235 -2.64 -13.97 -12.58
CA GLY A 235 -1.43 -14.80 -12.63
C GLY A 235 -1.76 -16.26 -12.89
N HIS A 236 -0.86 -16.97 -13.57
CA HIS A 236 -0.89 -18.42 -13.71
C HIS A 236 0.48 -18.96 -14.09
N THR A 237 0.95 -19.98 -13.36
CA THR A 237 1.96 -20.96 -13.77
C THR A 237 1.55 -22.32 -13.22
N ASN A 238 2.18 -23.39 -13.71
CA ASN A 238 1.89 -24.73 -13.18
C ASN A 238 2.21 -24.84 -11.68
N LEU A 239 3.22 -24.11 -11.21
CA LEU A 239 3.61 -24.05 -9.80
C LEU A 239 2.62 -23.21 -8.97
N ALA A 240 2.18 -22.07 -9.50
CA ALA A 240 1.37 -21.10 -8.76
C ALA A 240 -0.14 -21.42 -8.73
N GLY A 241 -0.62 -22.29 -9.62
CA GLY A 241 -2.05 -22.38 -9.92
C GLY A 241 -2.57 -21.07 -10.53
N TYR A 242 -3.86 -20.79 -10.37
CA TYR A 242 -4.50 -19.57 -10.87
C TYR A 242 -4.64 -18.52 -9.77
N ASN A 243 -4.10 -17.33 -10.02
CA ASN A 243 -4.07 -16.21 -9.07
C ASN A 243 -4.82 -14.99 -9.62
N LEU A 244 -5.43 -14.20 -8.72
CA LEU A 244 -6.07 -12.93 -9.06
C LEU A 244 -5.98 -11.96 -7.88
N VAL A 245 -5.46 -10.76 -8.15
CA VAL A 245 -5.70 -9.57 -7.35
C VAL A 245 -6.81 -8.79 -8.03
N ALA A 246 -7.93 -8.56 -7.34
CA ALA A 246 -9.06 -7.80 -7.85
C ALA A 246 -9.44 -6.68 -6.90
N SER A 247 -9.83 -5.54 -7.45
CA SER A 247 -10.31 -4.39 -6.67
C SER A 247 -11.67 -3.94 -7.18
N ALA A 248 -12.59 -3.67 -6.25
CA ALA A 248 -13.93 -3.21 -6.56
C ALA A 248 -14.40 -2.09 -5.63
N THR A 249 -15.29 -1.26 -6.13
CA THR A 249 -15.87 -0.14 -5.36
C THR A 249 -17.37 -0.25 -5.21
N GLN A 250 -17.89 0.22 -4.09
CA GLN A 250 -19.31 0.54 -3.92
C GLN A 250 -19.46 1.75 -3.00
N ASN A 251 -20.11 2.81 -3.47
CA ASN A 251 -20.18 4.09 -2.75
C ASN A 251 -18.78 4.60 -2.37
N ASN A 252 -18.51 4.84 -1.08
CA ASN A 252 -17.22 5.29 -0.56
C ASN A 252 -16.29 4.13 -0.15
N MET A 253 -16.69 2.88 -0.39
CA MET A 253 -15.91 1.70 -0.01
C MET A 253 -15.16 1.15 -1.23
N ARG A 254 -13.89 0.82 -1.03
CA ARG A 254 -13.07 0.10 -1.99
C ARG A 254 -12.47 -1.13 -1.31
N LEU A 255 -12.66 -2.29 -1.90
CA LEU A 255 -12.09 -3.54 -1.42
C LEU A 255 -11.04 -4.07 -2.39
N ILE A 256 -10.00 -4.68 -1.84
CA ILE A 256 -8.97 -5.42 -2.56
C ILE A 256 -9.05 -6.87 -2.11
N SER A 257 -9.28 -7.77 -3.06
CA SER A 257 -9.25 -9.22 -2.86
C SER A 257 -8.02 -9.81 -3.53
N VAL A 258 -7.39 -10.78 -2.88
CA VAL A 258 -6.35 -11.62 -3.47
C VAL A 258 -6.72 -13.07 -3.26
N VAL A 259 -6.68 -13.87 -4.32
CA VAL A 259 -6.76 -15.34 -4.26
C VAL A 259 -5.53 -15.91 -4.96
N MET A 260 -4.89 -16.90 -4.34
CA MET A 260 -3.71 -17.58 -4.88
C MET A 260 -3.89 -19.10 -4.83
N GLY A 261 -3.37 -19.80 -5.83
CA GLY A 261 -3.42 -21.26 -5.90
C GLY A 261 -4.82 -21.83 -6.16
N VAL A 262 -5.63 -21.15 -6.99
CA VAL A 262 -6.92 -21.69 -7.42
C VAL A 262 -6.71 -22.73 -8.53
N GLU A 263 -7.50 -23.81 -8.56
CA GLU A 263 -7.31 -24.92 -9.50
C GLU A 263 -7.67 -24.59 -10.95
N THR A 264 -8.60 -23.67 -11.19
CA THR A 264 -9.13 -23.38 -12.53
C THR A 264 -9.08 -21.90 -12.90
N LEU A 265 -8.91 -21.63 -14.20
CA LEU A 265 -8.88 -20.28 -14.76
C LEU A 265 -10.13 -19.47 -14.40
N LYS A 266 -11.31 -20.09 -14.48
CA LYS A 266 -12.57 -19.41 -14.14
C LYS A 266 -12.80 -19.34 -12.64
N GLY A 267 -12.30 -20.33 -11.89
CA GLY A 267 -12.41 -20.39 -10.44
C GLY A 267 -11.87 -19.13 -9.76
N ARG A 268 -10.70 -18.63 -10.17
CA ARG A 268 -10.12 -17.41 -9.55
C ARG A 268 -11.07 -16.22 -9.58
N GLU A 269 -11.82 -16.04 -10.67
CA GLU A 269 -12.78 -14.95 -10.81
C GLU A 269 -14.03 -15.19 -9.95
N VAL A 270 -14.51 -16.42 -9.91
CA VAL A 270 -15.66 -16.82 -9.08
C VAL A 270 -15.35 -16.59 -7.59
N GLU A 271 -14.18 -17.03 -7.14
CA GLU A 271 -13.77 -16.92 -5.74
C GLU A 271 -13.48 -15.47 -5.33
N SER A 272 -12.77 -14.68 -6.15
CA SER A 272 -12.60 -13.24 -5.89
C SER A 272 -13.93 -12.49 -5.89
N LYS A 273 -14.84 -12.78 -6.83
CA LYS A 273 -16.18 -12.18 -6.85
C LYS A 273 -16.95 -12.49 -5.57
N LYS A 274 -16.88 -13.74 -5.08
CA LYS A 274 -17.54 -14.16 -3.84
C LYS A 274 -17.03 -13.35 -2.63
N LEU A 275 -15.71 -13.17 -2.51
CA LEU A 275 -15.10 -12.34 -1.46
C LEU A 275 -15.57 -10.88 -1.56
N LEU A 276 -15.46 -10.27 -2.74
CA LEU A 276 -15.83 -8.87 -2.95
C LEU A 276 -17.30 -8.62 -2.66
N GLN A 277 -18.21 -9.44 -3.19
CA GLN A 277 -19.65 -9.32 -2.93
C GLN A 277 -19.98 -9.50 -1.44
N TRP A 278 -19.37 -10.47 -0.78
CA TRP A 278 -19.55 -10.67 0.65
C TRP A 278 -19.10 -9.43 1.44
N GLY A 279 -17.88 -8.94 1.22
CA GLY A 279 -17.35 -7.78 1.94
C GLY A 279 -18.22 -6.54 1.77
N LEU A 280 -18.57 -6.20 0.54
CA LEU A 280 -19.43 -5.05 0.22
C LEU A 280 -20.85 -5.17 0.80
N SER A 281 -21.34 -6.39 1.02
CA SER A 281 -22.65 -6.65 1.64
C SER A 281 -22.64 -6.61 3.16
N ARG A 282 -21.49 -6.83 3.80
CA ARG A 282 -21.36 -7.05 5.26
C ARG A 282 -20.67 -5.92 6.01
N PHE A 283 -19.97 -5.04 5.33
CA PHE A 283 -19.20 -3.98 5.94
C PHE A 283 -19.54 -2.62 5.35
N ASP A 284 -19.32 -1.58 6.14
CA ASP A 284 -19.27 -0.20 5.69
C ASP A 284 -17.92 0.41 6.13
N THR A 285 -17.38 1.27 5.29
CA THR A 285 -16.16 2.05 5.58
C THR A 285 -16.51 3.53 5.60
N PHE A 286 -16.08 4.23 6.64
CA PHE A 286 -16.30 5.66 6.76
C PHE A 286 -15.07 6.38 7.27
N LYS A 287 -14.93 7.63 6.82
CA LYS A 287 -13.93 8.57 7.32
C LYS A 287 -14.31 8.97 8.74
N THR A 288 -13.41 8.73 9.68
CA THR A 288 -13.60 9.07 11.09
C THR A 288 -12.92 10.37 11.44
N LEU A 289 -11.73 10.62 10.89
CA LEU A 289 -10.91 11.80 11.13
C LEU A 289 -10.46 12.40 9.79
N GLU A 290 -10.46 13.73 9.73
CA GLU A 290 -10.09 14.50 8.53
C GLU A 290 -8.67 15.04 8.71
N ALA A 291 -7.87 14.99 7.64
CA ALA A 291 -6.49 15.47 7.65
C ALA A 291 -6.39 16.93 8.10
N ASP A 292 -5.35 17.22 8.89
CA ASP A 292 -5.01 18.55 9.44
C ASP A 292 -6.11 19.21 10.31
N LYS A 293 -7.17 18.48 10.65
CA LYS A 293 -8.24 18.98 11.52
C LYS A 293 -7.94 18.69 12.98
N THR A 294 -8.04 19.72 13.82
CA THR A 294 -7.92 19.58 15.27
C THR A 294 -9.06 18.73 15.83
N ILE A 295 -8.71 17.59 16.44
CA ILE A 295 -9.61 16.69 17.15
C ILE A 295 -9.64 17.03 18.64
N SER A 296 -8.47 17.37 19.19
CA SER A 296 -8.28 17.66 20.61
C SER A 296 -7.18 18.71 20.78
N GLU A 297 -7.31 19.56 21.80
CA GLU A 297 -6.20 20.38 22.29
C GLU A 297 -5.73 19.82 23.63
N GLN A 298 -4.42 19.66 23.80
CA GLN A 298 -3.83 19.22 25.07
C GLN A 298 -2.88 20.27 25.61
N ALA A 299 -2.83 20.38 26.94
CA ALA A 299 -1.82 21.21 27.60
C ALA A 299 -0.44 20.59 27.35
N ILE A 300 0.53 21.44 27.05
CA ILE A 300 1.94 21.06 26.91
C ILE A 300 2.76 21.84 27.93
N TYR A 301 3.77 21.19 28.49
CA TYR A 301 4.73 21.79 29.42
C TYR A 301 6.07 22.02 28.73
N TYR A 302 6.84 22.97 29.27
CA TYR A 302 8.15 23.35 28.79
C TYR A 302 8.18 23.92 27.38
N GLY A 303 7.02 24.23 26.77
CA GLY A 303 6.88 24.73 25.40
C GLY A 303 6.67 26.24 25.32
N LYS A 304 7.02 26.85 24.18
CA LYS A 304 6.69 28.26 23.91
C LYS A 304 5.18 28.48 23.92
N GLU A 305 4.44 27.51 23.40
CA GLU A 305 3.00 27.40 23.48
C GLU A 305 2.59 26.61 24.74
N ASN A 306 1.46 26.96 25.35
CA ASN A 306 0.91 26.25 26.51
C ASN A 306 -0.05 25.12 26.13
N LYS A 307 -0.35 24.99 24.83
CA LYS A 307 -1.22 23.95 24.26
C LYS A 307 -0.69 23.49 22.92
N VAL A 308 -1.03 22.25 22.56
CA VAL A 308 -0.77 21.65 21.26
C VAL A 308 -2.05 21.08 20.68
N ALA A 309 -2.25 21.26 19.36
CA ALA A 309 -3.38 20.70 18.64
C ALA A 309 -3.03 19.29 18.16
N LEU A 310 -3.96 18.37 18.40
CA LEU A 310 -3.83 16.97 18.07
C LEU A 310 -4.84 16.59 17.00
N GLY A 311 -4.40 15.80 16.03
CA GLY A 311 -5.19 15.39 14.89
C GLY A 311 -4.55 14.24 14.14
N VAL A 312 -4.86 14.15 12.85
CA VAL A 312 -4.23 13.23 11.90
C VAL A 312 -3.68 14.03 10.73
N LEU A 313 -2.53 13.63 10.17
CA LEU A 313 -1.97 14.28 8.98
C LEU A 313 -2.52 13.70 7.66
N GLN A 314 -3.29 12.63 7.75
CA GLN A 314 -3.95 11.97 6.63
C GLN A 314 -5.36 11.59 7.07
N ASP A 315 -6.30 11.57 6.13
CA ASP A 315 -7.66 11.12 6.41
C ASP A 315 -7.63 9.70 7.00
N ALA A 316 -8.32 9.52 8.12
CA ALA A 316 -8.41 8.22 8.77
C ALA A 316 -9.78 7.59 8.51
N PHE A 317 -9.76 6.30 8.21
CA PHE A 317 -10.94 5.51 7.92
C PHE A 317 -10.98 4.30 8.82
N ILE A 318 -12.19 3.86 9.18
CA ILE A 318 -12.40 2.56 9.80
C ILE A 318 -13.43 1.78 9.01
N THR A 319 -13.32 0.46 9.09
CA THR A 319 -14.28 -0.47 8.51
C THR A 319 -14.95 -1.25 9.64
N ILE A 320 -16.28 -1.30 9.62
CA ILE A 320 -17.07 -2.00 10.64
C ILE A 320 -18.21 -2.79 10.00
N PRO A 321 -18.84 -3.72 10.73
CA PRO A 321 -20.03 -4.42 10.24
C PRO A 321 -21.15 -3.45 9.88
N LYS A 322 -21.78 -3.71 8.75
CA LYS A 322 -22.87 -2.91 8.20
C LYS A 322 -23.99 -2.71 9.21
N GLY A 323 -24.45 -1.46 9.36
CA GLY A 323 -25.52 -1.10 10.27
C GLY A 323 -25.13 -0.95 11.75
N ARG A 324 -23.85 -1.10 12.12
CA ARG A 324 -23.37 -0.98 13.51
C ARG A 324 -22.84 0.42 13.88
N ASN A 325 -23.03 1.43 13.02
CA ASN A 325 -22.47 2.78 13.23
C ASN A 325 -22.92 3.42 14.57
N ALA A 326 -24.17 3.19 14.99
CA ALA A 326 -24.71 3.76 16.22
C ALA A 326 -24.10 3.17 17.50
N ASP A 327 -23.49 1.98 17.39
CA ASP A 327 -22.90 1.26 18.53
C ASP A 327 -21.41 1.59 18.71
N LEU A 328 -20.83 2.30 17.75
CA LEU A 328 -19.42 2.67 17.75
C LEU A 328 -19.13 3.70 18.85
N LYS A 329 -18.14 3.40 19.68
CA LYS A 329 -17.59 4.33 20.67
C LYS A 329 -16.17 4.68 20.29
N ALA A 330 -15.75 5.91 20.57
CA ALA A 330 -14.37 6.35 20.38
C ALA A 330 -13.81 6.90 21.70
N ARG A 331 -12.57 6.57 22.00
CA ARG A 331 -11.78 7.20 23.06
C ARG A 331 -10.39 7.53 22.54
N TYR A 332 -9.69 8.45 23.19
CA TYR A 332 -8.27 8.69 22.92
C TYR A 332 -7.42 8.23 24.11
N GLU A 333 -6.25 7.69 23.82
CA GLU A 333 -5.23 7.31 24.78
C GLU A 333 -3.93 8.02 24.41
N LEU A 334 -3.38 8.80 25.33
CA LEU A 334 -2.07 9.43 25.18
C LEU A 334 -0.98 8.49 25.68
N VAL A 335 0.18 8.49 25.02
CA VAL A 335 1.35 7.73 25.46
C VAL A 335 1.83 8.23 26.82
N ASP A 336 1.89 9.55 26.96
CA ASP A 336 2.32 10.22 28.18
C ASP A 336 1.16 10.97 28.85
N LYS A 337 1.12 10.93 30.19
CA LYS A 337 0.15 11.68 31.00
C LYS A 337 0.25 13.19 30.80
N TYR A 338 1.46 13.68 30.52
CA TYR A 338 1.75 15.09 30.29
C TYR A 338 2.64 15.24 29.06
N LEU A 339 2.20 16.03 28.09
CA LEU A 339 2.99 16.34 26.91
C LEU A 339 4.06 17.39 27.25
N GLN A 340 5.28 17.19 26.74
CA GLN A 340 6.41 18.05 27.01
C GLN A 340 7.08 18.47 25.69
N ALA A 341 7.49 19.73 25.60
CA ALA A 341 8.29 20.21 24.47
C ALA A 341 9.74 19.69 24.54
N PRO A 342 10.45 19.58 23.40
CA PRO A 342 9.97 19.91 22.05
C PRO A 342 9.06 18.82 21.45
N LEU A 343 8.05 19.24 20.69
CA LEU A 343 7.23 18.33 19.87
C LEU A 343 7.36 18.70 18.40
N ALA A 344 7.47 17.69 17.54
CA ALA A 344 7.50 17.88 16.09
C ALA A 344 6.13 17.62 15.46
N LYS A 345 5.78 18.37 14.39
CA LYS A 345 4.61 18.06 13.56
C LYS A 345 4.70 16.62 13.07
N GLY A 346 3.60 15.89 13.22
CA GLY A 346 3.49 14.47 12.85
C GLY A 346 3.99 13.49 13.92
N GLN A 347 4.59 13.96 15.02
CA GLN A 347 4.95 13.11 16.14
C GLN A 347 3.69 12.42 16.68
N VAL A 348 3.74 11.09 16.76
CA VAL A 348 2.67 10.27 17.34
C VAL A 348 2.77 10.38 18.86
N ILE A 349 1.69 10.84 19.50
CA ILE A 349 1.62 11.09 20.94
C ILE A 349 0.54 10.27 21.63
N GLY A 350 -0.16 9.43 20.87
CA GLY A 350 -1.31 8.67 21.33
C GLY A 350 -2.05 7.99 20.19
N LYS A 351 -3.25 7.53 20.49
CA LYS A 351 -4.14 6.88 19.55
C LYS A 351 -5.60 7.20 19.85
N VAL A 352 -6.42 7.23 18.80
CA VAL A 352 -7.87 7.15 18.88
C VAL A 352 -8.25 5.68 18.71
N ILE A 353 -8.99 5.14 19.66
CA ILE A 353 -9.42 3.74 19.69
C ILE A 353 -10.92 3.69 19.49
N TYR A 354 -11.33 2.89 18.53
CA TYR A 354 -12.72 2.64 18.21
C TYR A 354 -13.15 1.30 18.79
N GLN A 355 -14.26 1.33 19.52
CA GLN A 355 -14.85 0.18 20.18
C GLN A 355 -16.21 -0.18 19.61
N LEU A 356 -16.44 -1.49 19.50
CA LEU A 356 -17.74 -2.07 19.23
C LEU A 356 -17.98 -3.22 20.20
N ASP A 357 -19.14 -3.24 20.85
CA ASP A 357 -19.51 -4.27 21.85
C ASP A 357 -18.45 -4.44 22.96
N GLY A 358 -17.78 -3.34 23.34
CA GLY A 358 -16.73 -3.32 24.36
C GLY A 358 -15.37 -3.86 23.92
N LYS A 359 -15.21 -4.22 22.63
CA LYS A 359 -13.95 -4.66 22.04
C LYS A 359 -13.34 -3.54 21.20
N ASP A 360 -12.03 -3.37 21.31
CA ASP A 360 -11.27 -2.46 20.44
C ASP A 360 -11.19 -3.09 19.03
N ILE A 361 -11.73 -2.41 18.03
CA ILE A 361 -11.84 -2.93 16.65
C ILE A 361 -10.97 -2.18 15.64
N ALA A 362 -10.52 -0.97 15.97
CA ALA A 362 -9.63 -0.18 15.14
C ALA A 362 -8.89 0.86 15.99
N GLU A 363 -7.66 1.17 15.59
CA GLU A 363 -6.84 2.20 16.20
C GLU A 363 -6.30 3.14 15.12
N VAL A 364 -6.28 4.43 15.42
CA VAL A 364 -5.70 5.47 14.56
C VAL A 364 -4.70 6.28 15.36
N ASN A 365 -3.49 6.44 14.86
CA ASN A 365 -2.47 7.26 15.52
C ASN A 365 -2.94 8.71 15.68
N LEU A 366 -2.77 9.27 16.87
CA LEU A 366 -3.02 10.67 17.16
C LEU A 366 -1.70 11.44 17.12
N GLN A 367 -1.65 12.46 16.27
CA GLN A 367 -0.44 13.18 15.93
C GLN A 367 -0.51 14.64 16.31
N VAL A 368 0.65 15.23 16.57
CA VAL A 368 0.84 16.67 16.74
C VAL A 368 0.67 17.38 15.38
N LEU A 369 -0.15 18.44 15.32
CA LEU A 369 -0.44 19.15 14.05
C LEU A 369 0.54 20.31 13.75
N GLN A 370 1.33 20.73 14.74
CA GLN A 370 2.28 21.84 14.62
C GLN A 370 3.54 21.59 15.46
N ASP A 371 4.69 22.10 15.01
CA ASP A 371 5.89 22.10 15.84
C ASP A 371 5.69 22.94 17.11
N VAL A 372 6.23 22.46 18.23
CA VAL A 372 6.26 23.17 19.51
C VAL A 372 7.69 23.19 20.03
N GLU A 373 8.29 24.38 20.05
CA GLU A 373 9.65 24.58 20.53
C GLU A 373 9.71 24.69 22.06
N GLU A 374 10.88 24.45 22.64
CA GLU A 374 11.10 24.67 24.07
C GLU A 374 10.91 26.15 24.47
N ALA A 375 10.27 26.35 25.62
CA ALA A 375 10.23 27.63 26.30
C ALA A 375 11.62 28.11 26.73
N GLY A 376 11.74 29.42 26.96
CA GLY A 376 12.89 29.99 27.63
C GLY A 376 13.08 29.46 29.06
N PHE A 377 14.23 29.73 29.67
CA PHE A 377 14.62 29.22 30.99
C PHE A 377 13.55 29.46 32.08
N ILE A 378 12.96 30.65 32.13
CA ILE A 378 11.94 31.01 33.14
C ILE A 378 10.67 30.17 32.97
N GLY A 379 10.18 30.02 31.73
CA GLY A 379 9.00 29.22 31.44
C GLY A 379 9.20 27.76 31.83
N ARG A 380 10.37 27.20 31.51
CA ARG A 380 10.69 25.83 31.90
C ARG A 380 10.81 25.63 33.41
N ALA A 381 11.41 26.58 34.13
CA ALA A 381 11.51 26.51 35.58
C ALA A 381 10.13 26.56 36.26
N TRP A 382 9.21 27.38 35.72
CA TRP A 382 7.84 27.44 36.22
C TRP A 382 7.09 26.13 36.01
N ASP A 383 7.13 25.57 34.80
CA ASP A 383 6.47 24.31 34.49
C ASP A 383 7.01 23.13 35.30
N TRP A 384 8.31 23.16 35.63
CA TRP A 384 8.91 22.16 36.51
C TRP A 384 8.31 22.20 37.91
N ILE A 385 8.10 23.40 38.47
CA ILE A 385 7.41 23.57 39.77
C ILE A 385 5.98 23.03 39.66
N VAL A 386 5.24 23.40 38.61
CA VAL A 386 3.86 22.97 38.40
C VAL A 386 3.76 21.45 38.32
N LEU A 387 4.63 20.80 37.54
CA LEU A 387 4.64 19.34 37.40
C LEU A 387 5.09 18.64 38.68
N THR A 388 6.05 19.20 39.41
CA THR A 388 6.49 18.67 40.71
C THR A 388 5.36 18.68 41.73
N VAL A 389 4.63 19.80 41.83
CA VAL A 389 3.46 19.91 42.70
C VAL A 389 2.36 18.92 42.27
N LYS A 390 2.04 18.84 40.97
CA LYS A 390 1.03 17.88 40.48
C LYS A 390 1.41 16.43 40.77
N GLY A 391 2.69 16.07 40.64
CA GLY A 391 3.18 14.73 40.93
C GLY A 391 3.15 14.34 42.41
N LEU A 392 3.05 15.31 43.34
CA LEU A 392 2.91 15.02 44.78
C LEU A 392 1.47 14.63 45.18
N PHE A 393 0.48 14.95 44.34
CA PHE A 393 -0.95 14.76 44.63
C PHE A 393 -1.64 13.78 43.69
N SER A 394 -0.89 13.10 42.82
CA SER A 394 -1.42 12.15 41.83
C SER A 394 -0.73 10.82 41.93
#